data_AF-A0A1E1J7I6-F1
#
_entry.id   AF-A0A1E1J7I6-F1
#
_cell.length_a   1.000
_cell.length_b   1.000
_cell.length_c   1.000
_cell.angle_alpha   90.00
_cell.angle_beta   90.00
_cell.angle_gamma   90.00
#
_symmetry.space_group_name_H-M   'P 1'
#
loop_
_entity.id
_entity.type
_entity.pdbx_description
1 polymer ?
#
loop_
_entity_poly.entity_id
_entity_poly.type
_entity_poly.pdbx_seq_one_letter_code
_entity_poly.pdbx_strand_id
1 'polypeptide(L)'
;MSAAPKTSTPTISSVAVASAAHKTARQAMEPLKDTVTLSRLVDVLLFLGPSGCGKSTVIQRLQRDWPMLFEFSVSHTTRCPRRGEVDGQHYHFITMEEFQKLIDSGAMIEYSRLCLPKTSSTTPPQSQPVGNLYGTSKKALHTVLERNRVVLMDTDLLGAISIRRYCAREVVNVRPVTVSRSKRSMAQQGGGAAPTVQSPLTLSPSSLAPVFLARERAVAPAGTILSTDATLSSPSCAAPGVTRTLRCMIIFIAPPSMKVLEQRLRERKSETEASIQLRMKLSCRWMKWATENQSFFDYYIVNDDLEHCYAQVKEIVQAEVLMLGSSL
;
A
#
# COMPACT_ATOMS: atom_id res chain seq x y z
N MET A 1 75.00 -9.02 -9.32
CA MET A 1 76.00 -8.41 -8.43
C MET A 1 75.88 -6.91 -8.57
N SER A 2 75.90 -6.03 -7.60
CA SER A 2 75.82 -6.03 -6.14
C SER A 2 75.62 -4.56 -5.77
N ALA A 3 75.03 -4.33 -4.59
CA ALA A 3 75.17 -3.13 -3.76
C ALA A 3 74.54 -1.80 -4.22
N ALA A 4 73.55 -1.39 -3.42
CA ALA A 4 73.14 0.00 -3.23
C ALA A 4 74.26 0.88 -2.62
N PRO A 5 74.05 2.21 -2.64
CA PRO A 5 74.36 3.01 -1.46
C PRO A 5 73.19 3.90 -1.02
N LYS A 6 73.04 3.96 0.31
CA LYS A 6 72.36 5.01 1.10
C LYS A 6 73.28 6.26 1.08
N THR A 7 72.94 7.52 1.33
CA THR A 7 72.03 8.23 2.25
C THR A 7 72.12 9.73 1.89
N SER A 8 71.05 10.52 2.02
CA SER A 8 71.07 11.82 2.73
C SER A 8 69.71 12.51 2.68
N THR A 9 69.15 12.82 3.85
CA THR A 9 68.02 13.73 4.06
C THR A 9 68.42 15.18 3.74
N PRO A 10 67.44 16.05 3.43
CA PRO A 10 67.15 17.11 4.40
C PRO A 10 65.64 17.40 4.59
N THR A 11 65.43 18.31 5.54
CA THR A 11 64.28 18.54 6.41
C THR A 11 63.20 19.44 5.81
N ILE A 12 61.95 19.08 6.14
CA ILE A 12 60.68 19.82 6.29
C ILE A 12 60.64 21.30 5.85
N SER A 13 59.68 21.61 4.96
CA SER A 13 58.86 22.82 5.09
C SER A 13 57.40 22.48 4.82
N SER A 14 56.57 22.67 5.83
CA SER A 14 55.12 22.46 5.82
C SER A 14 54.43 23.62 5.10
N VAL A 15 53.66 23.32 4.06
CA VAL A 15 52.65 24.26 3.54
C VAL A 15 51.33 23.51 3.42
N ALA A 16 50.40 23.93 4.28
CA ALA A 16 49.04 23.44 4.35
C ALA A 16 48.27 23.80 3.08
N VAL A 17 47.71 22.78 2.40
CA VAL A 17 46.61 22.97 1.43
C VAL A 17 45.51 21.97 1.74
N ALA A 18 44.90 22.14 2.91
CA ALA A 18 43.64 21.50 3.29
C ALA A 18 42.63 22.59 3.63
N SER A 19 41.96 23.17 2.62
CA SER A 19 40.85 24.11 2.89
C SER A 19 39.83 24.28 1.77
N ALA A 20 40.14 23.94 0.51
CA ALA A 20 39.20 24.21 -0.58
C ALA A 20 38.19 23.06 -0.85
N ALA A 21 38.58 21.80 -0.71
CA ALA A 21 37.73 20.66 -1.12
C ALA A 21 36.62 20.27 -0.11
N HIS A 22 36.75 20.65 1.16
CA HIS A 22 35.74 20.37 2.19
C HIS A 22 34.63 21.43 2.29
N LYS A 23 34.78 22.58 1.61
CA LYS A 23 33.74 23.63 1.59
C LYS A 23 32.66 23.41 0.52
N THR A 24 32.95 22.64 -0.53
CA THR A 24 32.00 22.40 -1.64
C THR A 24 31.07 21.21 -1.39
N ALA A 25 31.45 20.26 -0.53
CA ALA A 25 30.60 19.12 -0.14
C ALA A 25 29.69 19.40 1.08
N ARG A 26 29.76 20.62 1.63
CA ARG A 26 29.00 21.06 2.82
C ARG A 26 27.97 22.14 2.52
N GLN A 27 27.64 22.36 1.24
CA GLN A 27 26.27 22.73 0.89
C GLN A 27 25.43 21.47 1.05
N ALA A 28 25.22 21.07 2.31
CA ALA A 28 24.06 20.27 2.66
C ALA A 28 22.88 20.97 2.02
N MET A 29 22.14 20.26 1.16
CA MET A 29 20.87 20.72 0.62
C MET A 29 20.10 21.33 1.79
N GLU A 30 19.97 22.66 1.82
CA GLU A 30 18.99 23.26 2.70
C GLU A 30 17.68 22.55 2.37
N PRO A 31 16.93 22.06 3.37
CA PRO A 31 15.61 21.51 3.10
C PRO A 31 14.86 22.59 2.31
N LEU A 32 14.47 22.27 1.07
CA LEU A 32 13.62 23.15 0.28
C LEU A 32 12.49 23.58 1.22
N LYS A 33 12.36 24.88 1.48
CA LYS A 33 11.51 25.49 2.53
C LYS A 33 10.05 25.02 2.54
N ASP A 34 9.64 24.30 1.51
CA ASP A 34 8.31 23.78 1.27
C ASP A 34 8.21 22.24 1.38
N THR A 35 9.22 21.52 1.87
CA THR A 35 9.20 20.04 1.95
C THR A 35 8.83 19.55 3.33
N VAL A 36 7.85 18.65 3.43
CA VAL A 36 7.45 17.99 4.68
C VAL A 36 7.83 16.51 4.62
N THR A 37 8.51 16.03 5.66
CA THR A 37 8.80 14.60 5.83
C THR A 37 7.71 13.98 6.70
N LEU A 38 7.04 12.97 6.15
CA LEU A 38 5.99 12.22 6.82
C LEU A 38 6.52 10.83 7.18
N SER A 39 6.14 10.33 8.36
CA SER A 39 6.40 8.94 8.71
C SER A 39 5.24 8.06 8.25
N ARG A 40 5.58 6.91 7.64
CA ARG A 40 4.60 5.98 7.06
C ARG A 40 4.00 5.07 8.14
N LEU A 41 2.75 5.40 8.49
CA LEU A 41 1.68 4.67 9.19
C LEU A 41 1.47 3.22 8.77
N VAL A 42 1.17 3.06 7.50
CA VAL A 42 0.63 1.82 6.96
C VAL A 42 1.43 1.47 5.73
N ASP A 43 1.75 0.19 5.56
CA ASP A 43 2.48 -0.28 4.39
C ASP A 43 1.54 -0.93 3.37
N VAL A 44 0.46 -1.58 3.84
CA VAL A 44 -0.55 -2.22 3.01
C VAL A 44 -1.93 -1.71 3.41
N LEU A 45 -2.65 -1.09 2.47
CA LEU A 45 -4.03 -0.67 2.61
C LEU A 45 -4.92 -1.59 1.75
N LEU A 46 -5.64 -2.48 2.44
CA LEU A 46 -6.46 -3.51 1.82
C LEU A 46 -7.94 -3.11 1.85
N PHE A 47 -8.57 -3.14 0.68
CA PHE A 47 -10.01 -2.90 0.54
C PHE A 47 -10.76 -4.21 0.40
N LEU A 48 -11.72 -4.43 1.29
CA LEU A 48 -12.65 -5.56 1.24
C LEU A 48 -14.07 -5.07 0.98
N GLY A 49 -14.87 -5.92 0.36
CA GLY A 49 -16.29 -5.70 0.14
C GLY A 49 -16.80 -6.53 -1.01
N PRO A 50 -18.13 -6.73 -1.13
CA PRO A 50 -18.71 -7.48 -2.24
C PRO A 50 -18.38 -6.84 -3.59
N SER A 51 -18.40 -7.62 -4.66
CA SER A 51 -18.21 -7.07 -6.01
C SER A 51 -19.34 -6.09 -6.33
N GLY A 52 -19.01 -4.87 -6.77
CA GLY A 52 -19.98 -3.82 -7.06
C GLY A 52 -20.16 -2.74 -5.98
N CYS A 53 -19.50 -2.86 -4.81
CA CYS A 53 -19.60 -1.85 -3.74
C CYS A 53 -18.73 -0.60 -3.94
N GLY A 54 -17.92 -0.51 -5.01
CA GLY A 54 -17.16 0.71 -5.35
C GLY A 54 -15.69 0.75 -4.95
N LYS A 55 -15.10 -0.35 -4.44
CA LYS A 55 -13.67 -0.44 -4.07
C LYS A 55 -12.71 0.10 -5.14
N SER A 56 -12.84 -0.40 -6.37
CA SER A 56 -11.93 -0.02 -7.46
C SER A 56 -11.98 1.48 -7.75
N THR A 57 -13.15 2.11 -7.61
CA THR A 57 -13.31 3.56 -7.80
C THR A 57 -12.62 4.35 -6.69
N VAL A 58 -12.76 3.91 -5.43
CA VAL A 58 -12.04 4.50 -4.29
C VAL A 58 -10.53 4.38 -4.46
N ILE A 59 -10.05 3.19 -4.81
CA ILE A 59 -8.62 2.90 -5.06
C ILE A 59 -8.06 3.80 -6.17
N GLN A 60 -8.74 3.87 -7.32
CA GLN A 60 -8.32 4.72 -8.43
C GLN A 60 -8.24 6.19 -8.03
N ARG A 61 -9.19 6.65 -7.21
CA ARG A 61 -9.21 8.03 -6.73
C ARG A 61 -8.07 8.32 -5.75
N LEU A 62 -7.73 7.36 -4.86
CA LEU A 62 -6.53 7.45 -4.01
C LEU A 62 -5.25 7.57 -4.83
N GLN A 63 -5.10 6.74 -5.87
CA GLN A 63 -3.93 6.81 -6.75
C GLN A 63 -3.85 8.13 -7.51
N ARG A 64 -4.98 8.68 -7.94
CA ARG A 64 -5.04 9.98 -8.63
C ARG A 64 -4.71 11.13 -7.70
N ASP A 65 -5.24 11.12 -6.48
CA ASP A 65 -5.09 12.23 -5.54
C ASP A 65 -3.71 12.22 -4.85
N TRP A 66 -3.09 11.04 -4.67
CA TRP A 66 -1.73 10.90 -4.12
C TRP A 66 -0.85 9.90 -4.92
N PRO A 67 -0.48 10.20 -6.17
CA PRO A 67 0.23 9.29 -7.08
C PRO A 67 1.65 8.91 -6.65
N MET A 68 2.24 9.71 -5.76
CA MET A 68 3.57 9.43 -5.20
C MET A 68 3.52 8.59 -3.93
N LEU A 69 2.34 8.49 -3.29
CA LEU A 69 2.17 7.77 -2.03
C LEU A 69 1.62 6.37 -2.25
N PHE A 70 0.62 6.22 -3.11
CA PHE A 70 -0.11 4.97 -3.30
C PHE A 70 0.19 4.32 -4.64
N GLU A 71 0.34 3.00 -4.61
CA GLU A 71 0.43 2.19 -5.83
C GLU A 71 -0.29 0.87 -5.63
N PHE A 72 -1.05 0.47 -6.65
CA PHE A 72 -1.81 -0.76 -6.65
C PHE A 72 -0.91 -1.98 -6.90
N SER A 73 -1.06 -3.02 -6.09
CA SER A 73 -0.35 -4.29 -6.29
C SER A 73 -0.98 -5.08 -7.43
N VAL A 74 -0.22 -5.30 -8.50
CA VAL A 74 -0.68 -6.09 -9.65
C VAL A 74 -0.58 -7.60 -9.34
N SER A 75 -1.73 -8.25 -9.18
CA SER A 75 -1.82 -9.70 -8.92
C SER A 75 -1.55 -10.54 -10.19
N HIS A 76 -1.46 -11.86 -10.03
CA HIS A 76 -1.26 -12.83 -11.10
C HIS A 76 -2.58 -13.52 -11.44
N THR A 77 -2.76 -13.94 -12.70
CA THR A 77 -3.85 -14.83 -13.10
C THR A 77 -3.44 -15.77 -14.23
N THR A 78 -4.05 -16.95 -14.26
CA THR A 78 -3.92 -17.91 -15.36
C THR A 78 -4.97 -17.75 -16.45
N ARG A 79 -5.90 -16.81 -16.27
CA ARG A 79 -6.85 -16.42 -17.31
C ARG A 79 -6.13 -15.66 -18.41
N CYS A 80 -6.48 -15.85 -19.68
CA CYS A 80 -5.99 -14.99 -20.76
C CYS A 80 -6.47 -13.52 -20.61
N PRO A 81 -5.68 -12.52 -21.02
CA PRO A 81 -6.09 -11.11 -21.00
C PRO A 81 -7.41 -10.89 -21.78
N ARG A 82 -8.30 -10.05 -21.24
CA ARG A 82 -9.48 -9.55 -21.99
C ARG A 82 -9.05 -8.43 -22.93
N ARG A 83 -9.91 -8.10 -23.90
CA ARG A 83 -9.69 -6.96 -24.81
C ARG A 83 -9.46 -5.67 -23.99
N GLY A 84 -8.29 -5.06 -24.19
CA GLY A 84 -7.87 -3.83 -23.51
C GLY A 84 -7.15 -4.04 -22.18
N GLU A 85 -7.09 -5.26 -21.63
CA GLU A 85 -6.22 -5.55 -20.49
C GLU A 85 -4.76 -5.65 -20.96
N VAL A 86 -3.86 -5.08 -20.15
CA VAL A 86 -2.43 -5.02 -20.40
C VAL A 86 -1.69 -5.77 -19.30
N ASP A 87 -0.77 -6.65 -19.70
CA ASP A 87 0.10 -7.41 -18.80
C ASP A 87 0.97 -6.47 -17.95
N GLY A 88 1.11 -6.81 -16.66
CA GLY A 88 1.85 -6.01 -15.68
C GLY A 88 1.15 -4.71 -15.26
N GLN A 89 -0.03 -4.40 -15.81
CA GLN A 89 -0.87 -3.29 -15.35
C GLN A 89 -2.16 -3.77 -14.69
N HIS A 90 -2.85 -4.72 -15.32
CA HIS A 90 -4.12 -5.25 -14.82
C HIS A 90 -3.90 -6.52 -14.01
N TYR A 91 -3.15 -7.44 -14.60
CA TYR A 91 -2.62 -8.64 -13.96
C TYR A 91 -1.27 -8.98 -14.60
N HIS A 92 -0.49 -9.80 -13.92
CA HIS A 92 0.50 -10.64 -14.56
C HIS A 92 -0.20 -11.89 -15.09
N PHE A 93 -0.35 -11.96 -16.41
CA PHE A 93 -1.01 -13.06 -17.10
C PHE A 93 0.02 -14.17 -17.37
N ILE A 94 -0.02 -15.22 -16.57
CA ILE A 94 0.97 -16.31 -16.56
C ILE A 94 0.33 -17.66 -16.87
N THR A 95 1.11 -18.66 -17.25
CA THR A 95 0.57 -20.00 -17.48
C THR A 95 0.22 -20.72 -16.17
N MET A 96 -0.56 -21.82 -16.26
CA MET A 96 -0.84 -22.65 -15.09
C MET A 96 0.44 -23.24 -14.48
N GLU A 97 1.41 -23.62 -15.31
CA GLU A 97 2.69 -24.17 -14.89
C GLU A 97 3.54 -23.12 -14.16
N GLU A 98 3.58 -21.88 -14.67
CA GLU A 98 4.25 -20.77 -14.02
C GLU A 98 3.61 -20.42 -12.67
N PHE A 99 2.28 -20.41 -12.62
CA PHE A 99 1.54 -20.16 -11.38
C PHE A 99 1.84 -21.25 -10.34
N GLN A 100 1.85 -22.52 -10.77
CA GLN A 100 2.18 -23.65 -9.90
C GLN A 100 3.60 -23.54 -9.35
N LYS A 101 4.58 -23.15 -10.16
CA LYS A 101 5.96 -22.90 -9.68
C LYS A 101 6.01 -21.85 -8.56
N LEU A 102 5.21 -20.78 -8.66
CA LEU A 102 5.13 -19.75 -7.61
C LEU A 102 4.51 -20.29 -6.32
N ILE A 103 3.53 -21.20 -6.42
CA ILE A 103 2.96 -21.89 -5.26
C ILE A 103 4.01 -22.79 -4.62
N ASP A 104 4.65 -23.65 -5.41
CA ASP A 104 5.59 -24.67 -4.94
C ASP A 104 6.83 -24.05 -4.29
N SER A 105 7.29 -22.90 -4.81
CA SER A 105 8.41 -22.16 -4.24
C SER A 105 8.02 -21.32 -3.01
N GLY A 106 6.75 -21.34 -2.58
CA GLY A 106 6.25 -20.48 -1.51
C GLY A 106 6.32 -18.97 -1.83
N ALA A 107 6.30 -18.59 -3.10
CA ALA A 107 6.35 -17.20 -3.56
C ALA A 107 4.96 -16.54 -3.58
N MET A 108 3.88 -17.33 -3.54
CA MET A 108 2.51 -16.81 -3.42
C MET A 108 2.17 -16.49 -1.96
N ILE A 109 1.61 -15.31 -1.70
CA ILE A 109 1.08 -14.96 -0.38
C ILE A 109 -0.35 -15.50 -0.24
N GLU A 110 -1.15 -15.31 -1.28
CA GLU A 110 -2.53 -15.79 -1.37
C GLU A 110 -2.84 -16.20 -2.80
N TYR A 111 -3.78 -17.15 -2.94
CA TYR A 111 -4.35 -17.49 -4.23
C TYR A 111 -5.72 -18.16 -4.06
N SER A 112 -6.58 -17.97 -5.06
CA SER A 112 -7.93 -18.54 -5.14
C SER A 112 -8.18 -19.09 -6.54
N ARG A 113 -8.88 -20.22 -6.62
CA ARG A 113 -9.36 -20.80 -7.88
C ARG A 113 -10.80 -20.38 -8.14
N LEU A 114 -11.03 -19.65 -9.23
CA LEU A 114 -12.37 -19.30 -9.70
C LEU A 114 -12.85 -20.35 -10.70
N CYS A 115 -13.67 -21.29 -10.22
CA CYS A 115 -14.35 -22.25 -11.07
C CYS A 115 -15.52 -21.56 -11.81
N LEU A 116 -15.51 -21.61 -13.13
CA LEU A 116 -16.65 -21.16 -13.91
C LEU A 116 -17.81 -22.17 -13.73
N PRO A 117 -19.05 -21.71 -13.51
CA PRO A 117 -20.19 -22.60 -13.50
C PRO A 117 -20.32 -23.28 -14.87
N LYS A 118 -20.69 -24.56 -14.85
CA LYS A 118 -20.94 -25.36 -16.05
C LYS A 118 -21.91 -24.59 -16.96
N THR A 119 -21.49 -24.26 -18.18
CA THR A 119 -22.45 -23.99 -19.24
C THR A 119 -23.33 -25.23 -19.38
N SER A 120 -24.62 -25.04 -19.64
CA SER A 120 -25.65 -26.07 -19.77
C SER A 120 -25.46 -26.99 -20.98
N SER A 121 -24.25 -27.47 -21.24
CA SER A 121 -23.99 -28.54 -22.18
C SER A 121 -24.23 -29.87 -21.46
N THR A 122 -25.22 -30.60 -21.95
CA THR A 122 -25.72 -31.91 -21.47
C THR A 122 -24.69 -33.05 -21.57
N THR A 123 -23.44 -32.75 -21.90
CA THR A 123 -22.33 -33.70 -22.00
C THR A 123 -21.42 -33.52 -20.80
N PRO A 124 -21.24 -34.53 -19.92
CA PRO A 124 -20.25 -34.45 -18.86
C PRO A 124 -18.85 -34.41 -19.52
N PRO A 125 -18.05 -33.35 -19.32
CA PRO A 125 -16.67 -33.39 -19.74
C PRO A 125 -15.94 -34.45 -18.90
N GLN A 126 -15.15 -35.31 -19.56
CA GLN A 126 -14.32 -36.33 -18.90
C GLN A 126 -13.21 -35.72 -18.02
N SER A 127 -13.00 -34.40 -18.09
CA SER A 127 -12.14 -33.62 -17.21
C SER A 127 -12.93 -32.47 -16.59
N GLN A 128 -12.81 -32.28 -15.28
CA GLN A 128 -13.36 -31.11 -14.58
C GLN A 128 -12.84 -29.83 -15.26
N PRO A 129 -13.68 -28.83 -15.59
CA PRO A 129 -13.18 -27.57 -16.10
C PRO A 129 -12.26 -26.94 -15.04
N VAL A 130 -10.97 -26.85 -15.37
CA VAL A 130 -9.96 -26.28 -14.49
C VAL A 130 -10.23 -24.77 -14.41
N GLY A 131 -10.79 -24.31 -13.29
CA GLY A 131 -11.01 -22.88 -13.06
C GLY A 131 -9.69 -22.10 -13.09
N ASN A 132 -9.76 -20.83 -13.51
CA ASN A 132 -8.59 -19.94 -13.53
C ASN A 132 -8.13 -19.63 -12.10
N LEU A 133 -6.81 -19.56 -11.92
CA LEU A 133 -6.18 -19.15 -10.68
C LEU A 133 -5.95 -17.65 -10.68
N TYR A 134 -6.06 -17.07 -9.49
CA TYR A 134 -5.76 -15.67 -9.20
C TYR A 134 -4.98 -15.64 -7.90
N GLY A 135 -4.05 -14.70 -7.74
CA GLY A 135 -3.35 -14.54 -6.47
C GLY A 135 -2.26 -13.50 -6.49
N THR A 136 -1.76 -13.17 -5.31
CA THR A 136 -0.75 -12.11 -5.12
C THR A 136 0.56 -12.72 -4.63
N SER A 137 1.64 -12.46 -5.36
CA SER A 137 2.98 -12.95 -5.01
C SER A 137 3.70 -11.99 -4.07
N LYS A 138 4.68 -12.52 -3.33
CA LYS A 138 5.61 -11.72 -2.52
C LYS A 138 6.26 -10.62 -3.35
N LYS A 139 6.71 -10.96 -4.56
CA LYS A 139 7.35 -10.02 -5.50
C LYS A 139 6.41 -8.86 -5.87
N ALA A 140 5.14 -9.13 -6.15
CA ALA A 140 4.17 -8.08 -6.49
C ALA A 140 4.02 -7.06 -5.36
N LEU A 141 3.91 -7.54 -4.11
CA LEU A 141 3.78 -6.69 -2.94
C LEU A 141 5.08 -5.91 -2.65
N HIS A 142 6.23 -6.58 -2.66
CA HIS A 142 7.53 -5.96 -2.35
C HIS A 142 8.01 -4.96 -3.40
N THR A 143 7.66 -5.16 -4.68
CA THR A 143 7.97 -4.20 -5.76
C THR A 143 7.43 -2.80 -5.44
N VAL A 144 6.24 -2.72 -4.85
CA VAL A 144 5.63 -1.44 -4.45
C VAL A 144 6.28 -0.88 -3.19
N LEU A 145 6.59 -1.75 -2.21
CA LEU A 145 7.25 -1.34 -0.97
C LEU A 145 8.66 -0.78 -1.21
N GLU A 146 9.42 -1.38 -2.12
CA GLU A 146 10.77 -0.95 -2.51
C GLU A 146 10.78 0.43 -3.15
N ARG A 147 9.69 0.80 -3.83
CA ARG A 147 9.45 2.16 -4.36
C ARG A 147 9.03 3.16 -3.28
N ASN A 148 9.04 2.75 -2.01
CA ASN A 148 8.64 3.52 -0.84
C ASN A 148 7.18 4.01 -0.90
N ARG A 149 6.29 3.23 -1.51
CA ARG A 149 4.85 3.52 -1.61
C ARG A 149 4.03 2.61 -0.70
N VAL A 150 2.83 3.07 -0.35
CA VAL A 150 1.81 2.27 0.33
C VAL A 150 1.13 1.39 -0.70
N VAL A 151 1.07 0.09 -0.43
CA VAL A 151 0.45 -0.91 -1.29
C VAL A 151 -1.06 -0.78 -1.20
N LEU A 152 -1.73 -0.46 -2.30
CA LEU A 152 -3.17 -0.62 -2.44
C LEU A 152 -3.49 -2.01 -2.98
N MET A 153 -4.48 -2.67 -2.42
CA MET A 153 -4.99 -3.93 -2.95
C MET A 153 -6.45 -4.15 -2.60
N ASP A 154 -7.13 -4.96 -3.42
CA ASP A 154 -8.40 -5.57 -3.09
C ASP A 154 -8.31 -7.08 -3.33
N THR A 155 -8.89 -7.86 -2.43
CA THR A 155 -8.90 -9.32 -2.53
C THR A 155 -10.13 -9.89 -1.82
N ASP A 156 -10.29 -11.22 -1.87
CA ASP A 156 -11.36 -11.89 -1.14
C ASP A 156 -11.04 -12.05 0.36
N LEU A 157 -11.97 -12.60 1.14
CA LEU A 157 -11.78 -12.77 2.58
C LEU A 157 -10.59 -13.69 2.92
N LEU A 158 -10.39 -14.77 2.17
CA LEU A 158 -9.30 -15.70 2.42
C LEU A 158 -7.95 -15.08 2.05
N GLY A 159 -7.92 -14.32 0.94
CA GLY A 159 -6.79 -13.50 0.56
C GLY A 159 -6.45 -12.49 1.65
N ALA A 160 -7.45 -11.82 2.23
CA ALA A 160 -7.24 -10.84 3.28
C ALA A 160 -6.59 -11.41 4.53
N ILE A 161 -7.07 -12.59 4.96
CA ILE A 161 -6.50 -13.31 6.10
C ILE A 161 -5.04 -13.67 5.81
N SER A 162 -4.75 -14.18 4.62
CA SER A 162 -3.39 -14.55 4.20
C SER A 162 -2.46 -13.35 4.13
N ILE A 163 -2.90 -12.22 3.55
CA ILE A 163 -2.14 -10.97 3.49
C ILE A 163 -1.87 -10.42 4.90
N ARG A 164 -2.89 -10.38 5.78
CA ARG A 164 -2.73 -9.89 7.16
C ARG A 164 -1.72 -10.75 7.94
N ARG A 165 -1.79 -12.08 7.79
CA ARG A 165 -0.85 -13.03 8.41
C ARG A 165 0.57 -12.86 7.87
N TYR A 166 0.70 -12.65 6.56
CA TYR A 166 1.98 -12.37 5.93
C TYR A 166 2.60 -11.09 6.50
N CYS A 167 1.85 -9.99 6.51
CA CYS A 167 2.32 -8.71 7.04
C CYS A 167 2.77 -8.81 8.51
N ALA A 168 2.04 -9.57 9.34
CA ALA A 168 2.38 -9.76 10.74
C ALA A 168 3.72 -10.49 10.99
N ARG A 169 4.27 -11.19 9.99
CA ARG A 169 5.52 -11.97 10.09
C ARG A 169 6.70 -11.32 9.37
N GLU A 170 6.42 -10.44 8.42
CA GLU A 170 7.41 -9.88 7.52
C GLU A 170 7.97 -8.57 8.06
N VAL A 171 9.28 -8.45 8.05
CA VAL A 171 10.01 -7.29 8.54
C VAL A 171 10.56 -6.51 7.35
N VAL A 172 10.31 -5.21 7.32
CA VAL A 172 10.75 -4.31 6.25
C VAL A 172 11.50 -3.12 6.80
N ASN A 173 12.39 -2.57 5.97
CA ASN A 173 13.05 -1.30 6.24
C ASN A 173 12.22 -0.16 5.63
N VAL A 174 11.54 0.60 6.48
CA VAL A 174 10.63 1.66 6.04
C VAL A 174 11.35 2.99 6.03
N ARG A 175 11.30 3.68 4.89
CA ARG A 175 11.87 5.02 4.73
C ARG A 175 10.79 6.08 4.94
N PRO A 176 11.12 7.26 5.48
CA PRO A 176 10.19 8.38 5.51
C PRO A 176 9.69 8.73 4.10
N VAL A 177 8.46 9.25 4.02
CA VAL A 177 7.87 9.74 2.77
C VAL A 177 8.06 11.25 2.73
N THR A 178 8.76 11.74 1.70
CA THR A 178 9.00 13.17 1.51
C THR A 178 7.99 13.73 0.52
N VAL A 179 7.23 14.74 0.93
CA VAL A 179 6.23 15.39 0.06
C VAL A 179 6.59 16.88 -0.09
N SER A 180 6.66 17.36 -1.32
CA SER A 180 6.79 18.79 -1.62
C SER A 180 5.42 19.46 -1.48
N ARG A 181 5.32 20.53 -0.67
CA ARG A 181 4.12 21.37 -0.61
C ARG A 181 4.00 22.09 -1.93
N SER A 182 3.00 21.72 -2.73
CA SER A 182 2.57 22.57 -3.83
C SER A 182 1.76 23.73 -3.25
N LYS A 183 2.22 24.98 -3.46
CA LYS A 183 1.46 26.19 -3.09
C LYS A 183 0.12 26.16 -3.83
N ARG A 184 -0.98 25.87 -3.14
CA ARG A 184 -2.31 26.18 -3.66
C ARG A 184 -2.42 27.70 -3.77
N SER A 185 -2.35 28.25 -4.98
CA SER A 185 -2.75 29.63 -5.22
C SER A 185 -4.26 29.74 -4.97
N MET A 186 -4.65 30.34 -3.86
CA MET A 186 -5.98 30.91 -3.75
C MET A 186 -6.05 32.08 -4.74
N ALA A 187 -6.64 31.84 -5.90
CA ALA A 187 -7.16 32.93 -6.70
C ALA A 187 -8.41 33.45 -5.99
N GLN A 188 -8.27 34.62 -5.36
CA GLN A 188 -9.37 35.47 -4.94
C GLN A 188 -10.30 35.72 -6.14
N GLN A 189 -11.59 35.43 -5.97
CA GLN A 189 -12.65 36.23 -6.58
C GLN A 189 -13.46 36.80 -5.42
N GLY A 190 -13.35 38.12 -5.22
CA GLY A 190 -14.31 38.89 -4.43
C GLY A 190 -15.65 38.96 -5.16
N GLY A 191 -16.75 39.39 -4.56
CA GLY A 191 -17.04 39.80 -3.20
C GLY A 191 -18.57 39.82 -3.07
N GLY A 192 -19.08 39.80 -1.84
CA GLY A 192 -20.52 39.88 -1.57
C GLY A 192 -20.80 39.76 -0.08
N ALA A 193 -21.53 40.73 0.45
CA ALA A 193 -21.67 41.08 1.85
C ALA A 193 -22.20 39.99 2.81
N ALA A 194 -21.80 40.11 4.08
CA ALA A 194 -22.32 39.38 5.23
C ALA A 194 -23.78 39.75 5.56
N PRO A 195 -24.45 38.91 6.36
CA PRO A 195 -24.90 39.44 7.64
C PRO A 195 -24.65 38.54 8.85
N THR A 196 -24.47 39.24 9.96
CA THR A 196 -24.29 38.87 11.37
C THR A 196 -25.45 38.06 11.95
N VAL A 197 -25.19 36.93 12.63
CA VAL A 197 -26.00 36.44 13.77
C VAL A 197 -25.09 35.70 14.78
N GLN A 198 -25.45 35.84 16.05
CA GLN A 198 -24.72 35.66 17.31
C GLN A 198 -24.30 34.23 17.68
N SER A 199 -23.21 34.13 18.45
CA SER A 199 -22.88 33.04 19.39
C SER A 199 -23.97 32.91 20.48
N PRO A 200 -24.12 31.78 21.21
CA PRO A 200 -23.15 31.46 22.27
C PRO A 200 -23.01 29.98 22.73
N LEU A 201 -22.07 29.80 23.66
CA LEU A 201 -21.94 28.78 24.73
C LEU A 201 -21.06 27.53 24.51
N THR A 202 -19.85 27.71 25.03
CA THR A 202 -18.99 26.79 25.80
C THR A 202 -19.67 25.65 26.57
N LEU A 203 -19.11 24.43 26.45
CA LEU A 203 -18.92 23.47 27.55
C LEU A 203 -17.63 22.66 27.31
N SER A 204 -16.81 22.54 28.35
CA SER A 204 -15.51 21.86 28.42
C SER A 204 -15.64 20.52 29.20
N PRO A 205 -14.56 19.75 29.43
CA PRO A 205 -14.37 18.42 28.84
C PRO A 205 -14.55 17.26 29.83
N SER A 206 -14.98 16.09 29.35
CA SER A 206 -14.93 14.84 30.12
C SER A 206 -13.78 13.95 29.66
N SER A 207 -12.87 13.76 30.60
CA SER A 207 -11.67 12.92 30.60
C SER A 207 -12.00 11.43 30.48
N LEU A 208 -11.34 10.72 29.56
CA LEU A 208 -10.95 9.31 29.75
C LEU A 208 -9.65 9.03 29.00
N ALA A 209 -8.56 8.89 29.75
CA ALA A 209 -7.27 8.42 29.27
C ALA A 209 -7.25 6.89 29.14
N PRO A 210 -6.65 6.30 28.09
CA PRO A 210 -6.33 4.87 28.09
C PRO A 210 -4.99 4.60 28.78
N VAL A 211 -5.04 3.62 29.68
CA VAL A 211 -3.94 3.03 30.43
C VAL A 211 -2.95 2.32 29.49
N PHE A 212 -1.69 2.73 29.51
CA PHE A 212 -0.58 2.04 28.87
C PHE A 212 -0.18 0.79 29.67
N LEU A 213 -0.26 -0.39 29.05
CA LEU A 213 0.30 -1.62 29.60
C LEU A 213 1.60 -1.93 28.85
N ALA A 214 2.71 -1.56 29.48
CA ALA A 214 4.06 -1.86 29.02
C ALA A 214 4.29 -3.37 28.99
N ARG A 215 4.94 -3.87 27.94
CA ARG A 215 5.44 -5.24 27.88
C ARG A 215 6.91 -5.22 27.48
N GLU A 216 7.74 -5.76 28.37
CA GLU A 216 9.19 -5.84 28.28
C GLU A 216 9.66 -6.61 27.03
N ARG A 217 10.79 -6.17 26.45
CA ARG A 217 11.54 -6.86 25.39
C ARG A 217 12.74 -7.57 26.00
N ALA A 218 12.89 -8.85 25.69
CA ALA A 218 14.10 -9.62 25.92
C ALA A 218 15.08 -9.50 24.73
N VAL A 219 16.36 -9.65 25.05
CA VAL A 219 17.58 -9.36 24.26
C VAL A 219 17.93 -10.48 23.26
N ALA A 220 18.64 -10.10 22.19
CA ALA A 220 19.18 -10.94 21.11
C ALA A 220 20.27 -11.93 21.54
N PRO A 221 20.76 -12.76 20.59
CA PRO A 221 22.17 -12.60 20.23
C PRO A 221 22.47 -12.61 18.72
N ALA A 222 23.65 -12.06 18.42
CA ALA A 222 24.23 -11.77 17.11
C ALA A 222 24.93 -12.99 16.46
N GLY A 223 25.09 -12.93 15.14
CA GLY A 223 25.93 -13.81 14.34
C GLY A 223 26.48 -13.09 13.10
N THR A 224 27.72 -13.42 12.74
CA THR A 224 28.75 -12.57 12.11
C THR A 224 28.78 -12.57 10.57
N ILE A 225 29.33 -11.47 10.06
CA ILE A 225 29.67 -10.95 8.71
C ILE A 225 30.50 -11.91 7.82
N LEU A 226 30.32 -11.86 6.49
CA LEU A 226 31.44 -11.73 5.52
C LEU A 226 31.01 -11.16 4.15
N SER A 227 31.86 -10.27 3.63
CA SER A 227 31.73 -9.36 2.48
C SER A 227 31.96 -10.01 1.10
N THR A 228 31.54 -9.36 0.01
CA THR A 228 32.45 -8.88 -1.05
C THR A 228 31.78 -7.94 -2.07
N ASP A 229 32.47 -6.82 -2.27
CA ASP A 229 32.59 -5.88 -3.38
C ASP A 229 31.43 -5.13 -4.07
N ALA A 230 31.73 -3.85 -4.20
CA ALA A 230 30.91 -2.74 -4.62
C ALA A 230 31.04 -2.46 -6.12
N THR A 231 29.98 -1.89 -6.69
CA THR A 231 30.12 -0.85 -7.72
C THR A 231 29.27 0.35 -7.31
N LEU A 232 29.94 1.50 -7.24
CA LEU A 232 29.39 2.76 -6.74
C LEU A 232 28.34 3.33 -7.71
N SER A 233 27.15 3.58 -7.19
CA SER A 233 26.29 4.68 -7.65
C SER A 233 25.85 5.49 -6.43
N SER A 234 26.47 6.66 -6.24
CA SER A 234 26.10 7.82 -5.42
C SER A 234 25.16 7.63 -4.21
N PRO A 235 25.58 7.96 -2.97
CA PRO A 235 24.71 7.94 -1.81
C PRO A 235 23.79 9.16 -1.86
N SER A 236 22.56 8.97 -2.36
CA SER A 236 21.47 9.88 -2.03
C SER A 236 21.24 9.76 -0.52
N CYS A 237 21.41 10.85 0.22
CA CYS A 237 21.09 10.97 1.65
C CYS A 237 19.60 10.68 1.90
N ALA A 238 19.20 9.42 1.83
CA ALA A 238 17.93 8.95 2.33
C ALA A 238 18.07 8.84 3.85
N ALA A 239 17.15 9.47 4.59
CA ALA A 239 17.07 9.34 6.03
C ALA A 239 17.14 7.86 6.44
N PRO A 240 17.84 7.51 7.55
CA PRO A 240 17.96 6.13 7.99
C PRO A 240 16.56 5.54 8.19
N GLY A 241 16.28 4.45 7.48
CA GLY A 241 15.00 3.78 7.57
C GLY A 241 14.82 3.05 8.90
N VAL A 242 13.57 2.82 9.28
CA VAL A 242 13.20 2.12 10.51
C VAL A 242 12.80 0.69 10.17
N THR A 243 13.48 -0.28 10.78
CA THR A 243 13.14 -1.70 10.66
C THR A 243 11.96 -2.03 11.56
N ARG A 244 10.85 -2.49 10.97
CA ARG A 244 9.64 -2.93 11.70
C ARG A 244 8.85 -3.96 10.90
N THR A 245 7.89 -4.62 11.54
CA THR A 245 6.94 -5.48 10.83
C THR A 245 6.05 -4.67 9.89
N LEU A 246 5.58 -5.31 8.81
CA LEU A 246 4.63 -4.73 7.90
C LEU A 246 3.30 -4.45 8.61
N ARG A 247 2.78 -3.24 8.41
CA ARG A 247 1.47 -2.85 8.94
C ARG A 247 0.44 -2.88 7.83
N CYS A 248 -0.56 -3.73 8.03
CA CYS A 248 -1.70 -3.90 7.13
C CYS A 248 -2.94 -3.29 7.80
N MET A 249 -3.61 -2.39 7.08
CA MET A 249 -4.89 -1.81 7.45
C MET A 249 -5.95 -2.32 6.47
N ILE A 250 -7.11 -2.71 6.98
CA ILE A 250 -8.21 -3.28 6.23
C ILE A 250 -9.43 -2.37 6.35
N ILE A 251 -9.87 -1.82 5.22
CA ILE A 251 -11.10 -1.04 5.10
C ILE A 251 -12.16 -1.88 4.39
N PHE A 252 -13.27 -2.15 5.06
CA PHE A 252 -14.43 -2.76 4.44
C PHE A 252 -15.36 -1.71 3.83
N ILE A 253 -15.69 -1.86 2.54
CA ILE A 253 -16.63 -1.02 1.81
C ILE A 253 -17.91 -1.83 1.58
N ALA A 254 -18.97 -1.45 2.29
CA ALA A 254 -20.30 -2.03 2.18
C ALA A 254 -21.16 -1.28 1.15
N PRO A 255 -22.02 -1.96 0.38
CA PRO A 255 -23.13 -1.29 -0.28
C PRO A 255 -24.19 -0.85 0.75
N PRO A 256 -25.04 0.15 0.46
CA PRO A 256 -26.08 0.60 1.39
C PRO A 256 -27.17 -0.45 1.60
N SER A 257 -27.42 -1.27 0.58
CA SER A 257 -28.29 -2.45 0.69
C SER A 257 -27.96 -3.46 -0.40
N MET A 258 -28.41 -4.71 -0.20
CA MET A 258 -28.31 -5.74 -1.24
C MET A 258 -29.09 -5.37 -2.50
N LYS A 259 -30.23 -4.67 -2.37
CA LYS A 259 -31.02 -4.20 -3.51
C LYS A 259 -30.24 -3.20 -4.38
N VAL A 260 -29.57 -2.24 -3.75
CA VAL A 260 -28.73 -1.27 -4.46
C VAL A 260 -27.52 -1.97 -5.09
N LEU A 261 -26.92 -2.95 -4.42
CA LEU A 261 -25.85 -3.75 -5.00
C LEU A 261 -26.30 -4.48 -6.27
N GLU A 262 -27.46 -5.14 -6.23
CA GLU A 262 -28.02 -5.85 -7.37
C GLU A 262 -28.29 -4.90 -8.55
N GLN A 263 -28.91 -3.75 -8.27
CA GLN A 263 -29.15 -2.72 -9.26
C GLN A 263 -27.83 -2.29 -9.93
N ARG A 264 -26.79 -1.98 -9.14
CA ARG A 264 -25.46 -1.59 -9.66
C ARG A 264 -24.79 -2.69 -10.50
N LEU A 265 -25.07 -3.97 -10.23
CA LEU A 265 -24.55 -5.07 -11.05
C LEU A 265 -25.31 -5.19 -12.38
N ARG A 266 -26.64 -5.05 -12.35
CA ARG A 266 -27.51 -5.13 -13.54
C ARG A 266 -27.27 -3.96 -14.51
N GLU A 267 -27.08 -2.75 -13.98
CA GLU A 267 -26.85 -1.54 -14.78
C GLU A 267 -25.58 -1.61 -15.64
N ARG A 268 -24.59 -2.43 -15.26
CA ARG A 268 -23.35 -2.62 -16.04
C ARG A 268 -23.56 -3.37 -17.35
N LYS A 269 -24.68 -4.10 -17.50
CA LYS A 269 -25.05 -4.87 -18.70
C LYS A 269 -23.94 -5.78 -19.27
N SER A 270 -22.98 -6.17 -18.43
CA SER A 270 -21.80 -6.94 -18.83
C SER A 270 -21.85 -8.41 -18.38
N GLU A 271 -22.92 -8.82 -17.71
CA GLU A 271 -23.03 -10.09 -17.00
C GLU A 271 -24.35 -10.80 -17.29
N THR A 272 -24.36 -12.13 -17.26
CA THR A 272 -25.56 -12.94 -17.43
C THR A 272 -26.36 -13.03 -16.14
N GLU A 273 -27.67 -13.29 -16.22
CA GLU A 273 -28.53 -13.44 -15.04
C GLU A 273 -27.97 -14.48 -14.05
N ALA A 274 -27.52 -15.64 -14.54
CA ALA A 274 -26.92 -16.69 -13.71
C ALA A 274 -25.67 -16.19 -12.95
N SER A 275 -24.81 -15.40 -13.59
CA SER A 275 -23.62 -14.83 -12.95
C SER A 275 -23.97 -13.75 -11.93
N ILE A 276 -25.01 -12.94 -12.19
CA ILE A 276 -25.51 -11.93 -11.25
C ILE A 276 -26.07 -12.62 -10.00
N GLN A 277 -26.90 -13.65 -10.16
CA GLN A 277 -27.46 -14.42 -9.03
C GLN A 277 -26.36 -15.07 -8.18
N LEU A 278 -25.31 -15.62 -8.82
CA LEU A 278 -24.16 -16.15 -8.10
C LEU A 278 -23.44 -15.05 -7.29
N ARG A 279 -23.19 -13.88 -7.89
CA ARG A 279 -22.59 -12.74 -7.19
C ARG A 279 -23.44 -12.28 -6.03
N MET A 280 -24.76 -12.22 -6.20
CA MET A 280 -25.68 -11.83 -5.13
C MET A 280 -25.66 -12.82 -3.98
N LYS A 281 -25.67 -14.13 -4.27
CA LYS A 281 -25.53 -15.18 -3.25
C LYS A 281 -24.21 -15.07 -2.47
N LEU A 282 -23.10 -14.88 -3.17
CA LEU A 282 -21.78 -14.70 -2.54
C LEU A 282 -21.72 -13.40 -1.73
N SER A 283 -22.32 -12.32 -2.25
CA SER A 283 -22.37 -11.02 -1.60
C SER A 283 -23.22 -11.06 -0.33
N CYS A 284 -24.35 -11.78 -0.31
CA CYS A 284 -25.14 -11.99 0.91
C CYS A 284 -24.30 -12.69 2.00
N ARG A 285 -23.51 -13.71 1.64
CA ARG A 285 -22.62 -14.40 2.59
C ARG A 285 -21.53 -13.46 3.12
N TRP A 286 -20.95 -12.66 2.24
CA TRP A 286 -19.98 -11.62 2.59
C TRP A 286 -20.55 -10.62 3.59
N MET A 287 -21.74 -10.07 3.31
CA MET A 287 -22.38 -9.08 4.18
C MET A 287 -22.73 -9.68 5.54
N LYS A 288 -23.29 -10.89 5.57
CA LYS A 288 -23.57 -11.59 6.83
C LYS A 288 -22.29 -11.77 7.66
N TRP A 289 -21.24 -12.30 7.04
CA TRP A 289 -19.97 -12.52 7.71
C TRP A 289 -19.35 -11.21 8.21
N ALA A 290 -19.36 -10.15 7.40
CA ALA A 290 -18.79 -8.86 7.76
C ALA A 290 -19.52 -8.23 8.97
N THR A 291 -20.85 -8.33 9.02
CA THR A 291 -21.64 -7.85 10.17
C THR A 291 -21.34 -8.64 11.44
N GLU A 292 -21.13 -9.95 11.34
CA GLU A 292 -20.80 -10.83 12.47
C GLU A 292 -19.34 -10.68 12.94
N ASN A 293 -18.44 -10.16 12.09
CA ASN A 293 -16.99 -10.14 12.33
C ASN A 293 -16.39 -8.73 12.14
N GLN A 294 -17.06 -7.69 12.64
CA GLN A 294 -16.62 -6.30 12.43
C GLN A 294 -15.20 -6.02 12.95
N SER A 295 -14.77 -6.69 14.02
CA SER A 295 -13.42 -6.56 14.59
C SER A 295 -12.29 -7.07 13.68
N PHE A 296 -12.64 -7.76 12.58
CA PHE A 296 -11.66 -8.13 11.57
C PHE A 296 -11.16 -6.93 10.75
N PHE A 297 -12.00 -5.91 10.59
CA PHE A 297 -11.67 -4.71 9.83
C PHE A 297 -11.21 -3.59 10.76
N ASP A 298 -10.28 -2.76 10.29
CA ASP A 298 -9.89 -1.55 11.01
C ASP A 298 -10.96 -0.46 10.82
N TYR A 299 -11.60 -0.43 9.64
CA TYR A 299 -12.73 0.45 9.33
C TYR A 299 -13.83 -0.25 8.53
N TYR A 300 -15.08 0.17 8.77
CA TYR A 300 -16.25 -0.27 8.03
C TYR A 300 -16.99 0.97 7.50
N ILE A 301 -17.10 1.08 6.17
CA ILE A 301 -17.67 2.25 5.49
C ILE A 301 -18.82 1.79 4.60
N VAL A 302 -19.95 2.47 4.68
CA VAL A 302 -21.09 2.27 3.77
C VAL A 302 -20.95 3.24 2.59
N ASN A 303 -20.98 2.70 1.37
CA ASN A 303 -20.88 3.47 0.13
C ASN A 303 -22.25 3.65 -0.53
N ASP A 304 -23.08 4.48 0.11
CA ASP A 304 -24.32 5.02 -0.44
C ASP A 304 -24.02 6.09 -1.51
N ASP A 305 -23.16 7.04 -1.17
CA ASP A 305 -22.63 8.10 -2.03
C ASP A 305 -21.10 8.01 -2.16
N LEU A 306 -20.61 8.12 -3.40
CA LEU A 306 -19.18 7.95 -3.69
C LEU A 306 -18.34 9.09 -3.12
N GLU A 307 -18.84 10.32 -3.13
CA GLU A 307 -18.10 11.49 -2.64
C GLU A 307 -17.94 11.43 -1.13
N HIS A 308 -19.02 11.13 -0.40
CA HIS A 308 -18.98 10.94 1.04
C HIS A 308 -18.10 9.74 1.44
N CYS A 309 -18.28 8.58 0.80
CA CYS A 309 -17.46 7.40 1.06
C CYS A 309 -15.98 7.71 0.85
N TYR A 310 -15.62 8.43 -0.22
CA TYR A 310 -14.24 8.80 -0.47
C TYR A 310 -13.70 9.83 0.52
N ALA A 311 -14.50 10.81 0.94
CA ALA A 311 -14.12 11.78 1.96
C ALA A 311 -13.73 11.08 3.27
N GLN A 312 -14.52 10.08 3.71
CA GLN A 312 -14.21 9.27 4.89
C GLN A 312 -12.91 8.48 4.73
N VAL A 313 -12.69 7.82 3.58
CA VAL A 313 -11.43 7.10 3.30
C VAL A 313 -10.24 8.07 3.32
N LYS A 314 -10.42 9.28 2.79
CA LYS A 314 -9.40 10.34 2.80
C LYS A 314 -9.06 10.81 4.20
N GLU A 315 -10.04 10.99 5.07
CA GLU A 315 -9.81 11.33 6.49
C GLU A 315 -9.01 10.23 7.20
N ILE A 316 -9.38 8.96 7.00
CA ILE A 316 -8.65 7.80 7.55
C ILE A 316 -7.20 7.80 7.05
N VAL A 317 -6.99 7.99 5.75
CA VAL A 317 -5.64 8.06 5.16
C VAL A 317 -4.82 9.19 5.79
N GLN A 318 -5.40 10.36 5.96
CA GLN A 318 -4.70 11.50 6.53
C GLN A 318 -4.38 11.33 8.01
N ALA A 319 -5.21 10.63 8.77
CA ALA A 319 -5.01 10.38 10.19
C ALA A 319 -4.03 9.23 10.48
N GLU A 320 -4.16 8.11 9.74
CA GLU A 320 -3.56 6.83 10.14
C GLU A 320 -2.44 6.36 9.18
N VAL A 321 -2.45 6.79 7.92
CA VAL A 321 -1.44 6.35 6.94
C VAL A 321 -0.20 7.24 6.97
N LEU A 322 -0.38 8.53 7.27
CA LEU A 322 0.68 9.51 7.35
C LEU A 322 0.68 10.22 8.70
N MET A 323 1.80 10.22 9.39
CA MET A 323 2.00 11.10 10.54
C MET A 323 2.99 12.19 10.16
N LEU A 324 2.64 13.45 10.42
CA LEU A 324 3.58 14.57 10.35
C LEU A 324 4.76 14.24 11.27
N GLY A 325 5.96 14.12 10.71
CA GLY A 325 7.16 14.15 11.52
C GLY A 325 7.20 15.52 12.18
N SER A 326 7.26 15.59 13.50
CA SER A 326 7.53 16.84 14.22
C SER A 326 8.77 17.47 13.58
N SER A 327 8.63 18.66 12.99
CA SER A 327 9.81 19.45 12.60
C SER A 327 10.63 19.65 13.86
N LEU A 328 11.79 19.00 13.93
CA LEU A 328 12.85 19.33 14.85
C LEU A 328 13.39 20.73 14.52
#